data_AF-A0A9E2BMF2-F1
#
_entry.id   AF-A0A9E2BMF2-F1
#
_cell.length_a   1.000
_cell.length_b   1.000
_cell.length_c   1.000
_cell.angle_alpha   90.00
_cell.angle_beta   90.00
_cell.angle_gamma   90.00
#
_symmetry.space_group_name_H-M   'P 1'
#
loop_
_entity.id
_entity.type
_entity.pdbx_description
1 polymer ?
#
loop_
_entity_poly.entity_id
_entity_poly.type
_entity_poly.pdbx_seq_one_letter_code
_entity_poly.pdbx_strand_id
1 'polypeptide(L)' 'MVPPHQAEMMVEKLREKGIPVAYLAFPGEGHGFRKAENIRRTLEAELYFYGRVFGFTPADELEAVEIKNL' A
#
# COMPACT_ATOMS: atom_id res chain seq x y z
N MET A 1 10.13 6.80 -15.72
CA MET A 1 9.44 7.46 -14.58
C MET A 1 7.96 7.18 -14.73
N VAL A 2 7.28 6.72 -13.67
CA VAL A 2 5.83 6.48 -13.68
C VAL A 2 5.15 7.66 -12.97
N PRO A 3 4.20 8.37 -13.61
CA PRO A 3 3.52 9.49 -12.97
C PRO A 3 2.61 9.07 -11.79
N PRO A 4 2.55 9.85 -10.68
CA PRO A 4 1.70 9.54 -9.54
C PRO A 4 0.21 9.39 -9.87
N HIS A 5 -0.30 10.22 -10.79
CA HIS A 5 -1.71 10.21 -11.19
C HIS A 5 -2.18 8.85 -11.72
N GLN A 6 -1.28 8.03 -12.29
CA GLN A 6 -1.66 6.70 -12.79
C GLN A 6 -2.06 5.78 -11.65
N ALA A 7 -1.32 5.81 -10.53
CA ALA A 7 -1.66 5.05 -9.34
C ALA A 7 -2.96 5.56 -8.70
N GLU A 8 -3.14 6.89 -8.62
CA GLU A 8 -4.36 7.50 -8.08
C GLU A 8 -5.59 7.09 -8.89
N MET A 9 -5.52 7.11 -10.23
CA MET A 9 -6.60 6.65 -11.09
C MET A 9 -6.95 5.17 -10.87
N MET A 10 -5.95 4.31 -10.68
CA MET A 10 -6.19 2.90 -10.38
C MET A 10 -6.89 2.72 -9.03
N VAL A 11 -6.44 3.44 -7.99
CA VAL A 11 -7.02 3.37 -6.64
C VAL A 11 -8.48 3.79 -6.66
N GLU A 12 -8.82 4.90 -7.32
CA GLU A 12 -10.21 5.34 -7.44
C GLU A 12 -11.08 4.31 -8.15
N LYS A 13 -10.59 3.72 -9.25
CA LYS A 13 -11.35 2.67 -9.96
C LYS A 13 -11.52 1.39 -9.15
N LEU A 14 -10.56 1.02 -8.31
CA LEU A 14 -10.68 -0.12 -7.39
C LEU A 14 -11.69 0.19 -6.27
N ARG A 15 -11.66 1.41 -5.73
CA ARG A 15 -12.61 1.89 -4.72
C ARG A 15 -14.05 1.85 -5.22
N GLU A 16 -14.30 2.44 -6.40
CA GLU A 16 -15.62 2.44 -7.06
C GLU A 16 -16.18 1.03 -7.29
N LYS A 17 -15.30 0.05 -7.55
CA LYS A 17 -15.68 -1.35 -7.79
C LYS A 17 -15.87 -2.17 -6.53
N GLY A 18 -15.67 -1.59 -5.33
CA GLY A 18 -15.76 -2.33 -4.08
C GLY A 18 -14.62 -3.33 -3.88
N ILE A 19 -13.49 -3.16 -4.58
CA ILE A 19 -12.34 -4.07 -4.47
C ILE A 19 -11.42 -3.58 -3.34
N PRO A 20 -10.94 -4.46 -2.43
CA PRO A 20 -10.00 -4.10 -1.38
C PRO A 20 -8.76 -3.38 -1.94
N VAL A 21 -8.48 -2.18 -1.43
CA VAL A 21 -7.33 -1.38 -1.91
C VAL A 21 -6.76 -0.51 -0.80
N ALA A 22 -5.43 -0.49 -0.71
CA ALA A 22 -4.66 0.45 0.10
C ALA A 22 -3.80 1.33 -0.81
N TYR A 23 -3.57 2.57 -0.40
CA TYR A 23 -2.72 3.52 -1.14
C TYR A 23 -1.83 4.28 -0.16
N LEU A 24 -0.52 4.24 -0.41
CA LEU A 24 0.51 4.94 0.35
C LEU A 24 1.38 5.72 -0.64
N ALA A 25 1.46 7.03 -0.44
CA ALA A 25 2.32 7.91 -1.22
C ALA A 25 3.45 8.45 -0.33
N PHE A 26 4.66 8.51 -0.88
CA PHE A 26 5.84 9.02 -0.18
C PHE A 26 6.34 10.30 -0.85
N PRO A 27 6.00 11.49 -0.32
CA PRO A 27 6.47 12.75 -0.88
C PRO A 27 8.01 12.82 -0.93
N GLY A 28 8.55 13.26 -2.07
CA GLY A 28 9.99 13.38 -2.29
C GLY A 28 10.69 12.06 -2.69
N GLU A 29 9.94 10.98 -2.90
CA GLU A 29 10.43 9.77 -3.56
C GLU A 29 10.04 9.74 -5.04
N GLY A 30 10.82 9.00 -5.83
CA GLY A 30 10.59 8.78 -7.26
C GLY A 30 10.36 7.31 -7.61
N HIS A 31 10.72 6.91 -8.84
CA HIS A 31 10.67 5.51 -9.24
C HIS A 31 11.80 4.72 -8.53
N GLY A 32 11.41 3.81 -7.65
CA GLY A 32 12.32 3.12 -6.73
C GLY A 32 12.59 3.98 -5.49
N PHE A 33 12.00 3.60 -4.37
CA PHE A 33 12.20 4.29 -3.09
C PHE A 33 13.66 4.16 -2.63
N ARG A 34 14.24 5.26 -2.11
CA ARG A 34 15.64 5.28 -1.67
C ARG A 34 15.79 5.46 -0.16
N LYS A 35 14.85 6.14 0.49
CA LYS A 35 14.89 6.29 1.93
C LYS A 35 14.55 4.96 2.59
N ALA A 36 15.41 4.54 3.53
CA ALA A 36 15.26 3.25 4.20
C ALA A 36 13.92 3.14 4.92
N GLU A 37 13.43 4.24 5.51
CA GLU A 37 12.13 4.29 6.17
C GLU A 37 10.97 3.99 5.22
N ASN A 38 11.01 4.49 3.97
CA ASN A 38 9.95 4.29 2.98
C ASN A 38 9.98 2.86 2.41
N ILE A 39 11.18 2.32 2.20
CA ILE A 39 11.36 0.93 1.77
C ILE A 39 10.78 -0.01 2.84
N ARG A 40 11.18 0.17 4.10
CA ARG A 40 10.66 -0.61 5.22
C ARG A 40 9.14 -0.47 5.34
N ARG A 41 8.61 0.75 5.33
CA ARG A 41 7.15 0.99 5.45
C ARG A 41 6.37 0.32 4.33
N THR A 42 6.92 0.28 3.12
CA THR A 42 6.30 -0.39 1.96
C THR A 42 6.20 -1.89 2.17
N LEU A 43 7.30 -2.53 2.60
CA LEU A 43 7.34 -3.97 2.85
C LEU A 43 6.41 -4.38 4.00
N GLU A 44 6.38 -3.58 5.08
CA GLU A 44 5.48 -3.81 6.21
C GLU A 44 4.02 -3.61 5.82
N ALA A 45 3.71 -2.57 5.03
CA ALA A 45 2.37 -2.33 4.49
C ALA A 45 1.88 -3.49 3.62
N GLU A 46 2.75 -3.98 2.75
CA GLU A 46 2.48 -5.10 1.85
C GLU A 46 2.20 -6.38 2.64
N LEU A 47 3.05 -6.73 3.62
CA LEU A 47 2.85 -7.90 4.46
C LEU A 47 1.56 -7.79 5.29
N TYR A 48 1.28 -6.61 5.85
CA TYR A 48 0.02 -6.35 6.55
C TYR A 48 -1.19 -6.58 5.62
N PHE A 49 -1.15 -6.03 4.41
CA PHE A 49 -2.21 -6.22 3.41
C PHE A 49 -2.42 -7.71 3.08
N TYR A 50 -1.36 -8.47 2.86
CA TYR A 50 -1.45 -9.92 2.63
C TYR A 50 -2.07 -10.65 3.82
N GLY A 51 -1.68 -10.32 5.05
CA GLY A 51 -2.29 -10.90 6.24
C GLY A 51 -3.80 -10.68 6.28
N ARG A 52 -4.24 -9.45 5.98
CA ARG A 52 -5.66 -9.09 5.96
C ARG A 52 -6.44 -9.76 4.83
N VAL A 53 -5.87 -9.88 3.62
CA VAL A 53 -6.56 -10.45 2.45
C VAL A 53 -6.54 -11.99 2.46
N PHE A 54 -5.43 -12.61 2.88
CA PHE A 54 -5.27 -14.06 2.89
C PHE A 54 -5.62 -14.72 4.24
N GLY A 55 -5.97 -13.93 5.26
CA GLY A 55 -6.48 -14.43 6.53
C GLY A 55 -5.41 -15.02 7.45
N PHE A 56 -4.21 -14.44 7.46
CA PHE A 56 -3.16 -14.80 8.41
C PHE A 56 -2.68 -13.60 9.22
N THR A 57 -2.06 -13.87 10.36
CA THR A 57 -1.45 -12.84 11.21
C THR A 57 0.05 -12.84 10.95
N PRO A 58 0.65 -11.72 10.48
CA PRO A 58 2.10 -11.57 10.41
C PRO A 58 2.74 -11.82 11.77
N ALA A 59 3.97 -12.35 11.77
CA ALA A 59 4.69 -12.65 13.01
C ALA A 59 5.06 -11.39 13.81
N ASP A 60 5.37 -10.31 13.09
CA ASP A 60 5.75 -9.03 13.67
C ASP A 60 4.52 -8.12 13.89
N GLU A 61 4.62 -7.21 14.86
CA GLU A 61 3.65 -6.12 15.02
C GLU A 61 3.89 -5.06 13.94
N LEU A 62 2.97 -5.01 12.96
CA LEU A 62 3.05 -4.09 11.83
C LEU A 62 2.16 -2.88 12.03
N GLU A 63 2.64 -1.71 11.59
CA GLU A 63 1.81 -0.51 11.53
C GLU A 63 0.64 -0.73 10.56
N ALA A 64 -0.58 -0.56 11.06
CA ALA A 64 -1.78 -0.77 10.26
C ALA A 64 -1.79 0.13 9.01
N VAL A 65 -2.34 -0.40 7.92
CA VAL A 65 -2.63 0.35 6.71
C VAL A 65 -4.14 0.41 6.54
N GLU A 66 -4.64 1.57 6.16
CA GLU A 66 -6.04 1.69 5.79
C GLU A 66 -6.30 0.95 4.48
N ILE A 67 -7.12 -0.11 4.56
CA ILE A 67 -7.57 -0.87 3.39
C ILE A 67 -9.04 -0.52 3.18
N LYS A 68 -9.33 0.20 2.10
CA LYS A 68 -10.70 0.51 1.70
C LYS A 68 -11.35 -0.75 1.15
N ASN A 69 -12.65 -0.92 1.41
CA ASN A 69 -13.46 -2.06 0.93
C ASN A 69 -12.99 -3.45 1.43
N LEU A 70 -12.27 -3.52 2.55
CA LEU A 70 -11.88 -4.78 3.18
C LEU A 70 -13.03 -5.41 3.98
#